data_AF-A0A177UKA8-F1
#
_entry.id   AF-A0A177UKA8-F1
#
_cell.length_a   1.000
_cell.length_b   1.000
_cell.length_c   1.000
_cell.angle_alpha   90.00
_cell.angle_beta   90.00
_cell.angle_gamma   90.00
#
_symmetry.space_group_name_H-M   'P 1'
#
loop_
_entity.id
_entity.type
_entity.pdbx_description
1 polymer ?
#
loop_
_entity_poly.entity_id
_entity_poly.type
_entity_poly.pdbx_seq_one_letter_code
_entity_poly.pdbx_strand_id
1 'polypeptide(L)'
;MNQSLPPDVLDQIAREMLHFDNAPAAFLQAWKRGVHIAGAEWFGDGTRAGLQQATSKWQLRPNVQRLNEALGVLSSGQRLFLSAMVSFYNASEGGAMLKRCQFEGLADLGGLDLERRKVIAELVLHYDGWSDTMNSPINPFTRGYHGFDIQRVAVIGYDDRCPMTYLPLHASQSDVPDAQLIHRRCIFSDDFVLVTEGQQVTTELDTLCSGTGTILAVLYSIYGDDNGVSSHIGDDQTLEAAREVIQRLSFETGHYSRCWEISSAHVTEGTMRYLEDMAATETPTGLLFVAFPIPCSPAVGVKLIAAPWTSANLLQVEGITAEQLRQEHLAQRVPPSLVEVLHQAATADVRVLILDGDAATLDGLRLYQV
;
A
#
# COMPACT_ATOMS: atom_id res chain seq x y z
N MET A 1 -23.69 -4.83 -31.29
CA MET A 1 -23.84 -6.26 -30.97
C MET A 1 -22.83 -6.59 -29.89
N ASN A 2 -23.27 -6.70 -28.63
CA ASN A 2 -22.39 -7.18 -27.55
C ASN A 2 -22.27 -8.69 -27.71
N GLN A 3 -21.11 -9.17 -28.15
CA GLN A 3 -20.82 -10.59 -28.09
C GLN A 3 -20.55 -10.94 -26.62
N SER A 4 -21.43 -11.73 -26.02
CA SER A 4 -21.22 -12.31 -24.70
C SER A 4 -20.00 -13.22 -24.73
N LEU A 5 -19.19 -13.17 -23.66
CA LEU A 5 -18.02 -14.03 -23.51
C LEU A 5 -18.41 -15.53 -23.59
N PRO A 6 -17.53 -16.39 -24.12
CA PRO A 6 -17.75 -17.85 -24.15
C PRO A 6 -18.06 -18.44 -22.75
N PRO A 7 -18.94 -19.44 -22.63
CA PRO A 7 -19.34 -20.02 -21.33
C PRO A 7 -18.18 -20.58 -20.49
N ASP A 8 -17.18 -21.18 -21.13
CA ASP A 8 -15.98 -21.71 -20.49
C ASP A 8 -15.11 -20.60 -19.87
N VAL A 9 -15.05 -19.44 -20.52
CA VAL A 9 -14.37 -18.25 -19.98
C VAL A 9 -15.13 -17.70 -18.77
N LEU A 10 -16.47 -17.67 -18.82
CA LEU A 10 -17.30 -17.24 -17.69
C LEU A 10 -17.17 -18.18 -16.48
N ASP A 11 -17.13 -19.50 -16.71
CA ASP A 11 -16.94 -20.49 -15.65
C ASP A 11 -15.55 -20.37 -15.00
N GLN A 12 -14.50 -20.09 -15.80
CA GLN A 12 -13.16 -19.86 -15.28
C GLN A 12 -13.10 -18.59 -14.44
N ILE A 13 -13.69 -17.49 -14.91
CA ILE A 13 -13.81 -16.24 -14.16
C ILE A 13 -14.54 -16.47 -12.84
N ALA A 14 -15.67 -17.18 -12.85
CA ALA A 14 -16.44 -17.48 -11.64
C ALA A 14 -15.64 -18.32 -10.62
N ARG A 15 -14.81 -19.26 -11.09
CA ARG A 15 -13.92 -20.06 -10.23
C ARG A 15 -12.81 -19.22 -9.62
N GLU A 16 -12.18 -18.36 -10.40
CA GLU A 16 -11.13 -17.46 -9.91
C GLU A 16 -11.69 -16.45 -8.91
N MET A 17 -12.82 -15.83 -9.21
CA MET A 17 -13.53 -14.93 -8.28
C MET A 17 -13.83 -15.64 -6.96
N LEU A 18 -14.46 -16.82 -7.00
CA LEU A 18 -14.77 -17.59 -5.80
C LEU A 18 -13.51 -17.97 -5.00
N HIS A 19 -12.40 -18.30 -5.68
CA HIS A 19 -11.13 -18.58 -5.01
C HIS A 19 -10.60 -17.35 -4.27
N PHE A 20 -10.51 -16.20 -4.95
CA PHE A 20 -9.96 -14.98 -4.37
C PHE A 20 -10.86 -14.36 -3.31
N ASP A 21 -12.19 -14.52 -3.38
CA ASP A 21 -13.14 -14.13 -2.33
C ASP A 21 -12.89 -14.90 -1.01
N ASN A 22 -12.47 -16.15 -1.11
CA ASN A 22 -12.19 -17.02 0.05
C ASN A 22 -10.71 -17.02 0.49
N ALA A 23 -9.81 -16.50 -0.36
CA ALA A 23 -8.37 -16.53 -0.15
C ALA A 23 -7.92 -15.89 1.18
N PRO A 24 -8.43 -14.72 1.64
CA PRO A 24 -7.96 -14.11 2.88
C PRO A 24 -8.21 -14.98 4.12
N ALA A 25 -9.39 -15.60 4.20
CA ALA A 25 -9.73 -16.49 5.31
C ALA A 25 -8.89 -17.78 5.28
N ALA A 26 -8.71 -18.37 4.10
CA ALA A 26 -7.88 -19.55 3.91
C ALA A 26 -6.39 -19.25 4.22
N PHE A 27 -5.90 -18.08 3.80
CA PHE A 27 -4.55 -17.60 4.10
C PHE A 27 -4.35 -17.45 5.60
N LEU A 28 -5.27 -16.80 6.32
CA LEU A 28 -5.17 -16.65 7.77
C LEU A 28 -5.13 -18.01 8.48
N GLN A 29 -5.92 -18.98 8.03
CA GLN A 29 -5.89 -20.33 8.59
C GLN A 29 -4.56 -21.05 8.34
N ALA A 30 -4.00 -20.95 7.12
CA ALA A 30 -2.67 -21.46 6.81
C ALA A 30 -1.59 -20.74 7.63
N TRP A 31 -1.68 -19.42 7.78
CA TRP A 31 -0.75 -18.59 8.56
C TRP A 31 -0.76 -18.99 10.03
N LYS A 32 -1.94 -19.13 10.66
CA LYS A 32 -2.08 -19.61 12.04
C LYS A 32 -1.46 -20.99 12.25
N ARG A 33 -1.62 -21.90 11.29
CA ARG A 33 -0.95 -23.22 11.31
C ARG A 33 0.57 -23.08 11.21
N GLY A 34 1.05 -22.21 10.33
CA GLY A 34 2.48 -21.89 10.21
C GLY A 34 3.07 -21.36 11.51
N VAL A 35 2.42 -20.38 12.13
CA VAL A 35 2.81 -19.80 13.43
C VAL A 35 2.78 -20.87 14.53
N HIS A 36 1.79 -21.75 14.54
CA HIS A 36 1.73 -22.86 15.49
C HIS A 36 2.93 -23.80 15.37
N ILE A 37 3.34 -24.16 14.15
CA ILE A 37 4.49 -25.05 13.88
C ILE A 37 5.83 -24.35 14.16
N ALA A 38 5.92 -23.05 13.86
CA ALA A 38 7.13 -22.27 14.04
C ALA A 38 7.40 -21.89 15.51
N GLY A 39 6.33 -21.66 16.29
CA GLY A 39 6.38 -21.14 17.64
C GLY A 39 5.69 -19.77 17.73
N ALA A 40 4.72 -19.64 18.64
CA ALA A 40 3.96 -18.40 18.80
C ALA A 40 4.85 -17.23 19.26
N GLU A 41 5.95 -17.50 19.95
CA GLU A 41 6.90 -16.52 20.46
C GLU A 41 7.56 -15.63 19.37
N TRP A 42 7.54 -16.10 18.12
CA TRP A 42 8.12 -15.42 16.98
C TRP A 42 7.15 -14.46 16.28
N PHE A 43 5.87 -14.45 16.66
CA PHE A 43 4.83 -13.72 15.94
C PHE A 43 3.90 -12.98 16.91
N GLY A 44 3.35 -11.85 16.47
CA GLY A 44 2.36 -11.08 17.23
C GLY A 44 2.86 -10.67 18.61
N ASP A 45 1.99 -10.86 19.61
CA ASP A 45 2.27 -10.64 21.03
C ASP A 45 3.18 -11.73 21.65
N GLY A 46 3.54 -12.75 20.89
CA GLY A 46 4.37 -13.87 21.34
C GLY A 46 3.61 -14.94 22.12
N THR A 47 2.28 -14.87 22.22
CA THR A 47 1.48 -15.75 23.09
C THR A 47 0.63 -16.76 22.33
N ARG A 48 0.40 -17.93 22.94
CA ARG A 48 -0.54 -18.93 22.39
C ARG A 48 -1.99 -18.42 22.38
N ALA A 49 -2.35 -17.56 23.33
CA ALA A 49 -3.68 -16.96 23.40
C ALA A 49 -3.89 -15.99 22.22
N GLY A 50 -2.91 -15.12 21.95
CA GLY A 50 -2.89 -14.24 20.79
C GLY A 50 -3.01 -15.01 19.47
N LEU A 51 -2.27 -16.12 19.33
CA LEU A 51 -2.42 -17.04 18.18
C LEU A 51 -3.85 -17.56 18.02
N GLN A 52 -4.47 -18.06 19.08
CA GLN A 52 -5.81 -18.64 18.98
C GLN A 52 -6.87 -17.60 18.64
N GLN A 53 -6.79 -16.43 19.28
CA GLN A 53 -7.77 -15.35 19.16
C GLN A 53 -7.57 -14.49 17.91
N ALA A 54 -6.43 -14.63 17.21
CA ALA A 54 -6.16 -13.84 16.03
C ALA A 54 -7.25 -13.99 14.96
N THR A 55 -7.89 -12.87 14.62
CA THR A 55 -8.87 -12.70 13.55
C THR A 55 -8.27 -12.06 12.30
N SER A 56 -7.01 -11.63 12.39
CA SER A 56 -6.27 -10.99 11.30
C SER A 56 -4.82 -11.47 11.25
N LYS A 57 -4.24 -11.55 10.04
CA LYS A 57 -2.84 -11.93 9.81
C LYS A 57 -1.86 -10.94 10.46
N TRP A 58 -2.25 -9.67 10.59
CA TRP A 58 -1.48 -8.60 11.25
C TRP A 58 -1.24 -8.81 12.75
N GLN A 59 -2.22 -9.41 13.44
CA GLN A 59 -2.08 -9.76 14.85
C GLN A 59 -1.01 -10.84 15.07
N LEU A 60 -0.60 -11.51 14.00
CA LEU A 60 0.44 -12.53 13.96
C LEU A 60 1.59 -12.12 13.04
N ARG A 61 1.91 -10.82 12.97
CA ARG A 61 3.09 -10.35 12.24
C ARG A 61 4.38 -10.96 12.80
N PRO A 62 5.34 -11.33 11.95
CA PRO A 62 6.62 -11.84 12.43
C PRO A 62 7.38 -10.77 13.21
N ASN A 63 7.98 -11.17 14.34
CA ASN A 63 8.90 -10.34 15.10
C ASN A 63 10.31 -10.44 14.47
N VAL A 64 10.50 -9.80 13.32
CA VAL A 64 11.69 -9.94 12.44
C VAL A 64 13.00 -9.69 13.19
N GLN A 65 13.06 -8.68 14.06
CA GLN A 65 14.25 -8.42 14.88
C GLN A 65 14.63 -9.63 15.74
N ARG A 66 13.67 -10.14 16.51
CA ARG A 66 13.87 -11.29 17.40
C ARG A 66 14.22 -12.56 16.63
N LEU A 67 13.59 -12.74 15.46
CA LEU A 67 13.91 -13.84 14.55
C LEU A 67 15.35 -13.76 14.06
N ASN A 68 15.79 -12.58 13.61
CA ASN A 68 17.15 -12.33 13.14
C ASN A 68 18.22 -12.62 14.19
N GLU A 69 17.95 -12.29 15.46
CA GLU A 69 18.83 -12.59 16.60
C GLU A 69 18.89 -14.10 16.91
N ALA A 70 17.78 -14.82 16.71
CA ALA A 70 17.67 -16.24 17.02
C ALA A 70 18.11 -17.18 15.88
N LEU A 71 18.32 -16.68 14.65
CA LEU A 71 18.70 -17.52 13.51
C LEU A 71 19.90 -18.43 13.79
N GLY A 72 20.90 -17.97 14.56
CA GLY A 72 22.10 -18.75 14.87
C GLY A 72 21.88 -19.99 15.73
N VAL A 73 20.75 -20.09 16.43
CA VAL A 73 20.46 -21.22 17.36
C VAL A 73 19.36 -22.16 16.86
N LEU A 74 18.76 -21.85 15.70
CA LEU A 74 17.69 -22.65 15.10
C LEU A 74 18.24 -23.74 14.17
N SER A 75 17.54 -24.88 14.10
CA SER A 75 17.87 -25.93 13.15
C SER A 75 17.72 -25.46 11.70
N SER A 76 18.38 -26.15 10.75
CA SER A 76 18.31 -25.79 9.33
C SER A 76 16.87 -25.71 8.80
N GLY A 77 16.03 -26.71 9.12
CA GLY A 77 14.62 -26.72 8.72
C GLY A 77 13.78 -25.61 9.38
N GLN A 78 14.07 -25.23 10.63
CA GLN A 78 13.41 -24.11 11.29
C GLN A 78 13.79 -22.77 10.66
N ARG A 79 15.08 -22.56 10.36
CA ARG A 79 15.56 -21.35 9.67
C ARG A 79 14.87 -21.20 8.33
N LEU A 80 14.91 -22.25 7.50
CA LEU A 80 14.28 -22.26 6.19
C LEU A 80 12.78 -21.96 6.28
N PHE A 81 12.07 -22.61 7.20
CA PHE A 81 10.63 -22.41 7.36
C PHE A 81 10.27 -21.00 7.84
N LEU A 82 10.97 -20.49 8.86
CA LEU A 82 10.74 -19.14 9.38
C LEU A 82 11.11 -18.07 8.35
N SER A 83 12.21 -18.24 7.62
CA SER A 83 12.59 -17.32 6.54
C SER A 83 11.55 -17.31 5.42
N ALA A 84 11.04 -18.48 5.02
CA ALA A 84 9.97 -18.58 4.02
C ALA A 84 8.66 -17.93 4.51
N MET A 85 8.27 -18.14 5.78
CA MET A 85 7.14 -17.45 6.40
C MET A 85 7.33 -15.92 6.37
N VAL A 86 8.51 -15.42 6.75
CA VAL A 86 8.83 -13.99 6.71
C VAL A 86 8.79 -13.44 5.29
N SER A 87 9.14 -14.21 4.25
CA SER A 87 9.05 -13.76 2.86
C SER A 87 7.62 -13.42 2.42
N PHE A 88 6.59 -14.09 2.97
CA PHE A 88 5.20 -13.69 2.71
C PHE A 88 4.86 -12.36 3.39
N TYR A 89 5.44 -12.08 4.56
CA TYR A 89 5.27 -10.81 5.27
C TYR A 89 6.01 -9.66 4.60
N ASN A 90 7.29 -9.88 4.29
CA ASN A 90 8.18 -8.91 3.70
C ASN A 90 9.23 -9.68 2.87
N ALA A 91 9.11 -9.60 1.55
CA ALA A 91 9.95 -10.34 0.63
C ALA A 91 11.45 -9.99 0.78
N SER A 92 11.77 -8.72 1.08
CA SER A 92 13.15 -8.26 1.27
C SER A 92 13.78 -8.85 2.53
N GLU A 93 13.09 -8.75 3.68
CA GLU A 93 13.57 -9.30 4.95
C GLU A 93 13.67 -10.83 4.89
N GLY A 94 12.64 -11.51 4.38
CA GLY A 94 12.66 -12.97 4.24
C GLY A 94 13.75 -13.44 3.28
N GLY A 95 13.93 -12.74 2.16
CA GLY A 95 15.01 -13.00 1.20
C GLY A 95 16.40 -12.81 1.82
N ALA A 96 16.60 -11.75 2.61
CA ALA A 96 17.85 -11.53 3.34
C ALA A 96 18.10 -12.64 4.37
N MET A 97 17.08 -13.11 5.08
CA MET A 97 17.20 -14.24 6.02
C MET A 97 17.57 -15.54 5.31
N LEU A 98 16.97 -15.85 4.15
CA LEU A 98 17.30 -17.03 3.34
C LEU A 98 18.77 -17.00 2.91
N LYS A 99 19.23 -15.87 2.34
CA LYS A 99 20.63 -15.68 1.91
C LYS A 99 21.62 -15.85 3.07
N ARG A 100 21.33 -15.26 4.24
CA ARG A 100 22.16 -15.40 5.45
C ARG A 100 22.24 -16.85 5.95
N CYS A 101 21.22 -17.65 5.69
CA CYS A 101 21.20 -19.07 6.03
C CYS A 101 21.74 -19.98 4.92
N GLN A 102 22.27 -19.41 3.82
CA GLN A 102 22.80 -20.11 2.65
C GLN A 102 21.72 -20.96 1.93
N PHE A 103 20.50 -20.43 1.87
CA PHE A 103 19.44 -20.95 1.01
C PHE A 103 19.35 -20.10 -0.26
N GLU A 104 19.25 -20.77 -1.40
CA GLU A 104 19.17 -20.21 -2.75
C GLU A 104 17.72 -19.87 -3.16
N GLY A 105 16.71 -20.56 -2.59
CA GLY A 105 15.31 -20.19 -2.79
C GLY A 105 14.31 -21.35 -2.69
N LEU A 106 13.30 -21.36 -3.57
CA LEU A 106 12.19 -22.34 -3.51
C LEU A 106 12.66 -23.80 -3.63
N ALA A 107 13.76 -24.06 -4.34
CA ALA A 107 14.34 -25.40 -4.48
C ALA A 107 14.75 -25.99 -3.12
N ASP A 108 15.14 -25.15 -2.15
CA ASP A 108 15.58 -25.58 -0.82
C ASP A 108 14.43 -26.05 0.06
N LEU A 109 13.17 -25.73 -0.28
CA LEU A 109 11.98 -26.24 0.43
C LEU A 109 11.92 -27.78 0.44
N GLY A 110 12.70 -28.43 -0.43
CA GLY A 110 13.02 -29.86 -0.36
C GLY A 110 13.61 -30.34 0.98
N GLY A 111 14.14 -29.44 1.81
CA GLY A 111 14.62 -29.73 3.17
C GLY A 111 13.55 -29.69 4.27
N LEU A 112 12.33 -29.25 3.95
CA LEU A 112 11.22 -29.20 4.91
C LEU A 112 10.45 -30.53 4.96
N ASP A 113 9.86 -30.84 6.11
CA ASP A 113 8.90 -31.94 6.24
C ASP A 113 7.56 -31.62 5.55
N LEU A 114 6.69 -32.63 5.46
CA LEU A 114 5.41 -32.55 4.77
C LEU A 114 4.49 -31.46 5.35
N GLU A 115 4.43 -31.30 6.68
CA GLU A 115 3.51 -30.37 7.31
C GLU A 115 3.93 -28.92 7.04
N ARG A 116 5.22 -28.62 7.13
CA ARG A 116 5.76 -27.30 6.77
C ARG A 116 5.55 -27.00 5.28
N ARG A 117 5.74 -27.97 4.38
CA ARG A 117 5.48 -27.78 2.94
C ARG A 117 4.01 -27.52 2.64
N LYS A 118 3.09 -28.22 3.30
CA LYS A 118 1.65 -27.96 3.14
C LYS A 118 1.31 -26.51 3.49
N VAL A 119 1.82 -26.02 4.62
CA VAL A 119 1.63 -24.62 5.01
C VAL A 119 2.16 -23.68 3.93
N ILE A 120 3.40 -23.84 3.49
CA ILE A 120 3.96 -22.95 2.45
C ILE A 120 3.15 -23.03 1.16
N ALA A 121 2.73 -24.21 0.71
CA ALA A 121 1.93 -24.38 -0.49
C ALA A 121 0.55 -23.70 -0.37
N GLU A 122 -0.12 -23.84 0.77
CA GLU A 122 -1.39 -23.15 1.05
C GLU A 122 -1.20 -21.64 1.13
N LEU A 123 -0.09 -21.16 1.72
CA LEU A 123 0.24 -19.75 1.75
C LEU A 123 0.46 -19.19 0.34
N VAL A 124 1.17 -19.90 -0.54
CA VAL A 124 1.30 -19.51 -1.96
C VAL A 124 -0.06 -19.49 -2.65
N LEU A 125 -0.86 -20.55 -2.47
CA LEU A 125 -2.15 -20.72 -3.14
C LEU A 125 -3.17 -19.62 -2.77
N HIS A 126 -3.12 -19.15 -1.52
CA HIS A 126 -4.06 -18.17 -0.98
C HIS A 126 -3.42 -16.80 -0.76
N TYR A 127 -2.23 -16.55 -1.28
CA TYR A 127 -1.55 -15.28 -1.08
C TYR A 127 -2.30 -14.13 -1.77
N ASP A 128 -2.80 -13.21 -0.96
CA ASP A 128 -3.51 -12.00 -1.36
C ASP A 128 -2.69 -10.72 -1.10
N GLY A 129 -1.40 -10.87 -0.78
CA GLY A 129 -0.52 -9.79 -0.37
C GLY A 129 -0.51 -9.58 1.14
N TRP A 130 0.56 -8.96 1.66
CA TRP A 130 0.58 -8.38 3.01
C TRP A 130 0.15 -6.91 3.04
N SER A 131 -0.34 -6.38 1.92
CA SER A 131 -1.11 -5.14 1.87
C SER A 131 -2.54 -5.40 2.35
N ASP A 132 -3.14 -4.42 3.01
CA ASP A 132 -4.54 -4.48 3.43
C ASP A 132 -5.46 -4.33 2.23
N THR A 133 -5.59 -5.39 1.44
CA THR A 133 -6.60 -5.43 0.37
C THR A 133 -7.92 -6.02 0.85
N MET A 134 -7.98 -6.69 2.03
CA MET A 134 -9.24 -7.30 2.50
C MET A 134 -9.56 -7.25 4.00
N ASN A 135 -8.83 -6.57 4.92
CA ASN A 135 -9.37 -6.39 6.29
C ASN A 135 -8.75 -5.35 7.26
N SER A 136 -7.91 -4.42 6.83
CA SER A 136 -8.07 -3.05 7.35
C SER A 136 -8.94 -2.31 6.34
N PRO A 137 -9.94 -1.53 6.75
CA PRO A 137 -10.59 -0.65 5.80
C PRO A 137 -9.49 0.28 5.29
N ILE A 138 -9.08 0.07 4.03
CA ILE A 138 -8.49 1.14 3.24
C ILE A 138 -9.38 2.32 3.51
N ASN A 139 -8.82 3.38 4.09
CA ASN A 139 -9.58 4.57 4.39
C ASN A 139 -10.26 4.98 3.08
N PRO A 140 -11.59 4.89 2.97
CA PRO A 140 -12.25 4.92 1.67
C PRO A 140 -12.26 6.33 1.06
N PHE A 141 -11.86 7.31 1.87
CA PHE A 141 -11.58 8.68 1.43
C PHE A 141 -10.20 8.82 0.75
N THR A 142 -9.30 7.87 0.95
CA THR A 142 -8.03 7.79 0.22
C THR A 142 -8.33 7.35 -1.20
N ARG A 143 -8.27 8.30 -2.15
CA ARG A 143 -8.36 8.01 -3.58
C ARG A 143 -7.16 8.57 -4.33
N GLY A 144 -6.78 7.80 -5.34
CA GLY A 144 -5.70 8.12 -6.26
C GLY A 144 -4.33 7.71 -5.74
N TYR A 145 -3.37 7.81 -6.64
CA TYR A 145 -1.96 7.58 -6.34
C TYR A 145 -1.44 8.59 -5.31
N HIS A 146 -0.52 8.14 -4.47
CA HIS A 146 0.19 8.96 -3.51
C HIS A 146 1.65 8.49 -3.41
N GLY A 147 2.49 9.17 -2.62
CA GLY A 147 3.89 8.75 -2.44
C GLY A 147 4.67 8.65 -3.76
N PHE A 148 4.47 9.61 -4.65
CA PHE A 148 5.03 9.57 -6.00
C PHE A 148 6.56 9.53 -6.01
N ASP A 149 7.11 8.74 -6.92
CA ASP A 149 8.55 8.62 -7.19
C ASP A 149 8.82 8.84 -8.70
N ILE A 150 9.96 9.45 -9.02
CA ILE A 150 10.41 9.58 -10.41
C ILE A 150 11.69 8.77 -10.57
N GLN A 151 11.64 7.80 -11.48
CA GLN A 151 12.81 7.02 -11.86
C GLN A 151 13.30 7.45 -13.24
N ARG A 152 14.61 7.68 -13.34
CA ARG A 152 15.26 7.97 -14.61
C ARG A 152 15.62 6.66 -15.31
N VAL A 153 14.91 6.37 -16.39
CA VAL A 153 14.88 5.07 -17.07
C VAL A 153 15.45 5.20 -18.48
N ALA A 154 16.37 4.32 -18.86
CA ALA A 154 16.84 4.21 -20.22
C ALA A 154 15.98 3.22 -21.00
N VAL A 155 15.66 3.59 -22.24
CA VAL A 155 15.01 2.70 -23.21
C VAL A 155 16.07 2.03 -24.05
N ILE A 156 16.21 0.72 -23.94
CA ILE A 156 17.30 -0.05 -24.53
C ILE A 156 16.79 -0.86 -25.72
N GLY A 157 17.44 -0.70 -26.87
CA GLY A 157 17.28 -1.56 -28.04
C GLY A 157 18.52 -2.44 -28.24
N TYR A 158 18.32 -3.73 -28.45
CA TYR A 158 19.40 -4.70 -28.65
C TYR A 158 19.18 -5.64 -29.84
N ASP A 159 17.93 -5.84 -30.25
CA ASP A 159 17.52 -6.51 -31.50
C ASP A 159 16.23 -5.85 -32.01
N ASP A 160 16.18 -5.47 -33.29
CA ASP A 160 15.02 -4.85 -33.94
C ASP A 160 13.76 -5.75 -33.91
N ARG A 161 13.91 -7.04 -33.59
CA ARG A 161 12.83 -8.01 -33.47
C ARG A 161 12.36 -8.23 -32.03
N CYS A 162 13.05 -7.67 -31.05
CA CYS A 162 12.73 -7.82 -29.63
C CYS A 162 12.09 -6.54 -29.08
N PRO A 163 11.18 -6.65 -28.10
CA PRO A 163 10.65 -5.48 -27.41
C PRO A 163 11.78 -4.72 -26.71
N MET A 164 11.64 -3.40 -26.67
CA MET A 164 12.57 -2.54 -25.94
C MET A 164 12.51 -2.84 -24.44
N THR A 165 13.66 -2.74 -23.78
CA THR A 165 13.78 -2.92 -22.33
C THR A 165 13.90 -1.56 -21.64
N TYR A 166 13.24 -1.41 -20.51
CA TYR A 166 13.19 -0.17 -19.73
C TYR A 166 13.86 -0.44 -18.39
N LEU A 167 15.02 0.17 -18.16
CA LEU A 167 15.79 -0.06 -16.93
C LEU A 167 16.29 1.25 -16.32
N PRO A 168 16.31 1.37 -14.99
CA PRO A 168 16.87 2.54 -14.33
C PRO A 168 18.38 2.63 -14.58
N LEU A 169 18.88 3.85 -14.66
CA LEU A 169 20.32 4.08 -14.73
C LEU A 169 20.98 3.66 -13.40
N HIS A 170 22.10 2.95 -13.47
CA HIS A 170 22.85 2.62 -12.27
C HIS A 170 23.33 3.90 -11.54
N ALA A 171 23.31 3.87 -10.20
CA ALA A 171 23.57 5.04 -9.36
C ALA A 171 24.95 5.70 -9.62
N SER A 172 25.95 4.93 -10.07
CA SER A 172 27.27 5.48 -10.43
C SER A 172 27.26 6.42 -11.65
N GLN A 173 26.17 6.44 -12.42
CA GLN A 173 26.01 7.27 -13.62
C GLN A 173 24.84 8.27 -13.49
N SER A 174 24.31 8.50 -12.29
CA SER A 174 23.16 9.38 -12.04
C SER A 174 23.35 10.79 -12.61
N ASP A 175 24.58 11.30 -12.54
CA ASP A 175 24.92 12.69 -12.90
C ASP A 175 25.21 12.86 -14.40
N VAL A 176 25.26 11.76 -15.17
CA VAL A 176 25.51 11.83 -16.61
C VAL A 176 24.31 12.45 -17.31
N PRO A 177 24.43 13.53 -18.11
CA PRO A 177 23.28 14.17 -18.77
C PRO A 177 22.60 13.28 -19.83
N ASP A 178 21.28 13.42 -20.02
CA ASP A 178 20.48 12.59 -20.96
C ASP A 178 21.09 12.53 -22.36
N ALA A 179 21.51 13.68 -22.90
CA ALA A 179 22.11 13.80 -24.23
C ALA A 179 23.43 13.00 -24.38
N GLN A 180 24.11 12.69 -23.28
CA GLN A 180 25.32 11.87 -23.30
C GLN A 180 25.04 10.37 -23.22
N LEU A 181 23.81 9.97 -22.85
CA LEU A 181 23.38 8.58 -22.77
C LEU A 181 22.76 8.09 -24.08
N ILE A 182 21.98 8.95 -24.74
CA ILE A 182 21.24 8.61 -25.95
C ILE A 182 22.20 8.20 -27.08
N HIS A 183 21.87 7.12 -27.78
CA HIS A 183 22.64 6.47 -28.84
C HIS A 183 23.99 5.89 -28.42
N ARG A 184 24.23 5.73 -27.11
CA ARG A 184 25.44 5.06 -26.60
C ARG A 184 25.21 3.58 -26.40
N ARG A 185 26.29 2.82 -26.58
CA ARG A 185 26.34 1.42 -26.16
C ARG A 185 26.26 1.30 -24.65
N CYS A 186 25.54 0.28 -24.23
CA CYS A 186 25.30 -0.02 -22.83
C CYS A 186 25.37 -1.53 -22.58
N ILE A 187 25.59 -1.86 -21.32
CA ILE A 187 25.41 -3.18 -20.75
C ILE A 187 24.32 -3.09 -19.69
N PHE A 188 23.56 -4.16 -19.49
CA PHE A 188 22.46 -4.16 -18.53
C PHE A 188 22.23 -5.54 -17.91
N SER A 189 21.61 -5.52 -16.73
CA SER A 189 21.07 -6.68 -16.00
C SER A 189 19.54 -6.61 -15.99
N ASP A 190 18.88 -7.42 -15.18
CA ASP A 190 17.43 -7.32 -14.96
C ASP A 190 17.05 -6.08 -14.13
N ASP A 191 18.02 -5.44 -13.46
CA ASP A 191 17.77 -4.39 -12.47
C ASP A 191 18.25 -2.99 -12.90
N PHE A 192 19.29 -2.88 -13.72
CA PHE A 192 19.89 -1.60 -14.09
C PHE A 192 20.61 -1.62 -15.44
N VAL A 193 20.90 -0.41 -15.95
CA VAL A 193 21.74 -0.20 -17.14
C VAL A 193 22.95 0.69 -16.85
N LEU A 194 24.03 0.42 -17.58
CA LEU A 194 25.26 1.20 -17.59
C LEU A 194 25.68 1.54 -19.01
N VAL A 195 26.00 2.81 -19.27
CA VAL A 195 26.70 3.22 -20.49
C VAL A 195 28.16 2.83 -20.40
N THR A 196 28.69 2.22 -21.46
CA THR A 196 30.10 1.80 -21.52
C THR A 196 30.99 2.81 -22.25
N GLU A 197 30.41 3.65 -23.11
CA GLU A 197 31.15 4.66 -23.85
C GLU A 197 31.45 5.89 -23.01
N GLY A 198 32.74 6.19 -22.80
CA GLY A 198 33.16 7.41 -22.10
C GLY A 198 32.95 7.39 -20.59
N GLN A 199 32.57 6.24 -20.02
CA GLN A 199 32.37 6.04 -18.59
C GLN A 199 33.24 4.88 -18.09
N GLN A 200 33.76 4.98 -16.87
CA GLN A 200 34.44 3.86 -16.23
C GLN A 200 33.42 2.91 -15.62
N VAL A 201 33.40 1.67 -16.11
CA VAL A 201 32.63 0.57 -15.53
C VAL A 201 33.61 -0.35 -14.81
N THR A 202 33.36 -0.63 -13.53
CA THR A 202 34.19 -1.56 -12.76
C THR A 202 33.95 -2.99 -13.24
N THR A 203 34.97 -3.85 -13.11
CA THR A 203 34.84 -5.27 -13.50
C THR A 203 33.72 -5.98 -12.74
N GLU A 204 33.46 -5.58 -11.49
CA GLU A 204 32.36 -6.12 -10.68
C GLU A 204 31.00 -5.82 -11.29
N LEU A 205 30.76 -4.57 -11.71
CA LEU A 205 29.51 -4.17 -12.36
C LEU A 205 29.36 -4.81 -13.75
N ASP A 206 30.45 -4.94 -14.50
CA ASP A 206 30.46 -5.63 -15.79
C ASP A 206 30.03 -7.10 -15.65
N THR A 207 30.51 -7.81 -14.62
CA THR A 207 30.14 -9.22 -14.39
C THR A 207 28.68 -9.43 -13.98
N LEU A 208 27.99 -8.40 -13.51
CA LEU A 208 26.57 -8.45 -13.16
C LEU A 208 25.65 -8.26 -14.37
N CYS A 209 26.17 -7.75 -15.48
CA CYS A 209 25.42 -7.49 -16.69
C CYS A 209 25.50 -8.69 -17.64
N SER A 210 24.34 -9.13 -18.13
CA SER A 210 24.23 -10.24 -19.09
C SER A 210 23.78 -9.76 -20.47
N GLY A 211 23.18 -8.57 -20.55
CA GLY A 211 22.69 -7.95 -21.77
C GLY A 211 23.61 -6.85 -22.28
N THR A 212 23.60 -6.65 -23.60
CA THR A 212 24.26 -5.52 -24.28
C THR A 212 23.30 -4.87 -25.25
N GLY A 213 23.30 -3.55 -25.38
CA GLY A 213 22.41 -2.85 -26.30
C GLY A 213 22.82 -1.41 -26.55
N THR A 214 21.90 -0.65 -27.15
CA THR A 214 22.02 0.79 -27.39
C THR A 214 20.88 1.51 -26.68
N ILE A 215 21.19 2.59 -25.97
CA ILE A 215 20.16 3.46 -25.39
C ILE A 215 19.52 4.27 -26.51
N LEU A 216 18.22 4.13 -26.70
CA LEU A 216 17.44 4.82 -27.73
C LEU A 216 16.83 6.12 -27.21
N ALA A 217 16.44 6.14 -25.94
CA ALA A 217 15.88 7.30 -25.26
C ALA A 217 16.15 7.21 -23.75
N VAL A 218 16.02 8.34 -23.07
CA VAL A 218 15.95 8.41 -21.61
C VAL A 218 14.62 9.04 -21.23
N LEU A 219 13.91 8.40 -20.32
CA LEU A 219 12.59 8.79 -19.86
C LEU A 219 12.62 8.96 -18.34
N TYR A 220 11.65 9.73 -17.85
CA TYR A 220 11.40 9.93 -16.43
C TYR A 220 10.06 9.26 -16.11
N SER A 221 10.17 8.00 -15.67
CA SER A 221 9.03 7.16 -15.33
C SER A 221 8.49 7.56 -13.96
N ILE A 222 7.20 7.89 -13.92
CA ILE A 222 6.49 8.29 -12.72
C ILE A 222 5.83 7.06 -12.14
N TYR A 223 6.11 6.81 -10.87
CA TYR A 223 5.47 5.79 -10.07
C TYR A 223 4.64 6.44 -8.98
N GLY A 224 3.57 5.79 -8.56
CA GLY A 224 2.84 6.17 -7.36
C GLY A 224 2.35 4.94 -6.61
N ASP A 225 2.29 5.10 -5.29
CA ASP A 225 1.68 4.12 -4.41
C ASP A 225 0.17 4.13 -4.61
N ASP A 226 -0.35 2.95 -4.93
CA ASP A 226 -1.76 2.62 -4.87
C ASP A 226 -1.93 1.44 -3.89
N ASN A 227 -2.41 1.74 -2.68
CA ASN A 227 -2.66 0.76 -1.62
C ASN A 227 -1.43 -0.11 -1.27
N GLY A 228 -0.25 0.51 -1.17
CA GLY A 228 1.01 -0.15 -0.84
C GLY A 228 1.72 -0.78 -2.04
N VAL A 229 1.15 -0.65 -3.24
CA VAL A 229 1.74 -1.15 -4.49
C VAL A 229 2.24 0.04 -5.31
N SER A 230 3.56 0.11 -5.50
CA SER A 230 4.15 1.06 -6.44
C SER A 230 3.75 0.67 -7.86
N SER A 231 2.96 1.53 -8.50
CA SER A 231 2.42 1.34 -9.83
C SER A 231 2.99 2.38 -10.78
N HIS A 232 3.35 1.96 -12.00
CA HIS A 232 3.74 2.88 -13.06
C HIS A 232 2.52 3.69 -13.53
N ILE A 233 2.68 5.01 -13.58
CA ILE A 233 1.61 5.94 -13.95
C ILE A 233 1.83 6.46 -15.37
N GLY A 234 3.08 6.75 -15.73
CA GLY A 234 3.41 7.29 -17.05
C GLY A 234 4.88 7.65 -17.18
N ASP A 235 5.27 8.03 -18.38
CA ASP A 235 6.64 8.43 -18.72
C ASP A 235 6.65 9.83 -19.32
N ASP A 236 7.63 10.63 -18.91
CA ASP A 236 7.91 11.94 -19.52
C ASP A 236 9.33 12.00 -20.09
N GLN A 237 9.56 12.94 -21.01
CA GLN A 237 10.87 13.11 -21.67
C GLN A 237 11.86 13.94 -20.85
N THR A 238 11.38 14.69 -19.85
CA THR A 238 12.22 15.54 -18.98
C THR A 238 11.81 15.40 -17.53
N LEU A 239 12.76 15.62 -16.61
CA LEU A 239 12.51 15.59 -15.18
C LEU A 239 11.51 16.68 -14.76
N GLU A 240 11.60 17.85 -15.39
CA GLU A 240 10.70 18.98 -15.13
C GLU A 240 9.26 18.66 -15.52
N ALA A 241 9.04 18.04 -16.69
CA ALA A 241 7.70 17.63 -17.13
C ALA A 241 7.12 16.56 -16.19
N ALA A 242 7.93 15.57 -15.79
CA ALA A 242 7.52 14.55 -14.83
C ALA A 242 7.12 15.16 -13.48
N ARG A 243 7.88 16.15 -13.00
CA ARG A 243 7.56 16.91 -11.78
C ARG A 243 6.26 17.70 -11.91
N GLU A 244 5.98 18.30 -13.07
CA GLU A 244 4.70 18.98 -13.32
C GLU A 244 3.53 17.99 -13.34
N VAL A 245 3.71 16.77 -13.84
CA VAL A 245 2.69 15.72 -13.74
C VAL A 245 2.47 15.34 -12.27
N ILE A 246 3.54 15.05 -11.51
CA ILE A 246 3.41 14.77 -10.07
C ILE A 246 2.73 15.91 -9.34
N GLN A 247 3.05 17.17 -9.64
CA GLN A 247 2.41 18.31 -9.01
C GLN A 247 0.90 18.36 -9.30
N ARG A 248 0.47 18.01 -10.52
CA ARG A 248 -0.95 17.93 -10.89
C ARG A 248 -1.67 16.73 -10.27
N LEU A 249 -0.97 15.62 -10.07
CA LEU A 249 -1.49 14.43 -9.39
C LEU A 249 -1.50 14.58 -7.86
N SER A 250 -0.58 15.40 -7.34
CA SER A 250 -0.49 15.74 -5.94
C SER A 250 -1.58 16.75 -5.60
N PHE A 251 -2.50 16.35 -4.72
CA PHE A 251 -3.53 17.24 -4.19
C PHE A 251 -2.92 18.15 -3.12
N GLU A 252 -2.03 19.06 -3.54
CA GLU A 252 -1.40 20.01 -2.61
C GLU A 252 -2.46 20.93 -1.98
N THR A 253 -2.47 20.94 -0.64
CA THR A 253 -3.35 21.80 0.15
C THR A 253 -3.14 23.27 -0.24
N GLY A 254 -4.24 23.96 -0.56
CA GLY A 254 -4.24 25.35 -1.03
C GLY A 254 -4.36 25.50 -2.55
N HIS A 255 -4.10 24.43 -3.31
CA HIS A 255 -4.33 24.38 -4.76
C HIS A 255 -5.55 23.51 -5.10
N TYR A 256 -5.71 22.37 -4.42
CA TYR A 256 -6.87 21.48 -4.54
C TYR A 256 -7.41 21.11 -3.16
N SER A 257 -8.72 21.21 -2.96
CA SER A 257 -9.40 20.78 -1.73
C SER A 257 -10.27 19.58 -2.03
N ARG A 258 -10.03 18.47 -1.34
CA ARG A 258 -10.86 17.27 -1.48
C ARG A 258 -12.20 17.50 -0.79
N CYS A 259 -13.28 17.34 -1.56
CA CYS A 259 -14.66 17.41 -1.08
C CYS A 259 -15.33 16.07 -1.35
N TRP A 260 -16.10 15.59 -0.38
CA TRP A 260 -16.87 14.35 -0.50
C TRP A 260 -18.32 14.59 -0.12
N GLU A 261 -19.22 13.91 -0.83
CA GLU A 261 -20.63 13.78 -0.51
C GLU A 261 -20.93 12.29 -0.37
N ILE A 262 -21.40 11.88 0.80
CA ILE A 262 -21.66 10.47 1.12
C ILE A 262 -23.00 10.33 1.84
N SER A 263 -23.55 9.12 1.80
CA SER A 263 -24.81 8.82 2.49
C SER A 263 -24.78 9.16 3.98
N SER A 264 -25.81 9.81 4.50
CA SER A 264 -26.00 10.00 5.95
C SER A 264 -26.21 8.68 6.71
N ALA A 265 -26.44 7.56 6.00
CA ALA A 265 -26.47 6.21 6.57
C ALA A 265 -25.16 5.79 7.26
N HIS A 266 -24.05 6.48 7.00
CA HIS A 266 -22.76 6.27 7.66
C HIS A 266 -22.67 6.83 9.08
N VAL A 267 -23.71 7.52 9.55
CA VAL A 267 -23.82 7.99 10.93
C VAL A 267 -25.19 7.64 11.51
N THR A 268 -25.29 7.62 12.84
CA THR A 268 -26.60 7.41 13.48
C THR A 268 -27.54 8.58 13.24
N GLU A 269 -28.86 8.36 13.28
CA GLU A 269 -29.85 9.44 13.18
C GLU A 269 -29.67 10.51 14.29
N GLY A 270 -29.29 10.08 15.49
CA GLY A 270 -28.94 11.01 16.59
C GLY A 270 -27.71 11.88 16.27
N THR A 271 -26.76 11.34 15.50
CA THR A 271 -25.59 12.08 15.01
C THR A 271 -25.97 13.11 13.95
N MET A 272 -26.90 12.79 13.05
CA MET A 272 -27.41 13.77 12.08
C MET A 272 -28.09 14.95 12.78
N ARG A 273 -28.99 14.67 13.74
CA ARG A 273 -29.61 15.72 14.56
C ARG A 273 -28.59 16.59 15.32
N TYR A 274 -27.53 15.96 15.84
CA TYR A 274 -26.44 16.68 16.50
C TYR A 274 -25.72 17.64 15.55
N LEU A 275 -25.47 17.23 14.31
CA LEU A 275 -24.86 18.08 13.29
C LEU A 275 -25.79 19.20 12.82
N GLU A 276 -27.09 18.94 12.66
CA GLU A 276 -28.09 19.94 12.30
C GLU A 276 -28.19 21.04 13.38
N ASP A 277 -28.24 20.66 14.65
CA ASP A 277 -28.27 21.59 15.78
C ASP A 277 -26.99 22.44 15.84
N MET A 278 -25.83 21.80 15.63
CA MET A 278 -24.55 22.50 15.57
C MET A 278 -24.46 23.47 14.39
N ALA A 279 -24.98 23.09 13.22
CA ALA A 279 -25.02 23.91 12.02
C ALA A 279 -25.97 25.12 12.15
N ALA A 280 -27.03 24.99 12.96
CA ALA A 280 -27.99 26.06 13.22
C ALA A 280 -27.52 27.04 14.31
N THR A 281 -26.54 26.65 15.12
CA THR A 281 -26.05 27.43 16.27
C THR A 281 -24.61 27.89 16.03
N GLU A 282 -23.67 27.53 16.90
CA GLU A 282 -22.23 27.80 16.76
C GLU A 282 -21.46 26.53 17.14
N THR A 283 -20.46 26.16 16.33
CA THR A 283 -19.61 25.01 16.64
C THR A 283 -18.67 25.34 17.82
N PRO A 284 -18.58 24.47 18.85
CA PRO A 284 -17.61 24.65 19.93
C PRO A 284 -16.18 24.83 19.42
N THR A 285 -15.42 25.71 20.07
CA THR A 285 -14.02 25.95 19.71
C THR A 285 -13.15 24.74 20.05
N GLY A 286 -12.09 24.52 19.28
CA GLY A 286 -11.11 23.44 19.52
C GLY A 286 -11.49 22.07 18.95
N LEU A 287 -12.65 21.92 18.30
CA LEU A 287 -13.04 20.68 17.62
C LEU A 287 -12.34 20.47 16.26
N LEU A 288 -11.63 21.48 15.75
CA LEU A 288 -11.02 21.45 14.41
C LEU A 288 -11.97 21.07 13.27
N PHE A 289 -13.29 21.19 13.45
CA PHE A 289 -14.27 21.13 12.37
C PHE A 289 -15.40 22.11 12.66
N VAL A 290 -16.16 22.46 11.63
CA VAL A 290 -17.37 23.30 11.72
C VAL A 290 -18.47 22.68 10.88
N ALA A 291 -19.67 22.56 11.45
CA ALA A 291 -20.85 22.14 10.71
C ALA A 291 -21.54 23.36 10.07
N PHE A 292 -22.12 23.20 8.88
CA PHE A 292 -22.87 24.25 8.19
C PHE A 292 -24.09 23.67 7.46
N PRO A 293 -25.21 24.42 7.41
CA PRO A 293 -26.41 23.95 6.76
C PRO A 293 -26.29 24.10 5.24
N ILE A 294 -26.90 23.19 4.49
CA ILE A 294 -27.10 23.34 3.04
C ILE A 294 -28.54 23.80 2.80
N PRO A 295 -28.77 25.05 2.34
CA PRO A 295 -30.11 25.57 2.16
C PRO A 295 -30.97 24.68 1.25
N CYS A 296 -32.21 24.45 1.65
CA CYS A 296 -33.19 23.64 0.91
C CYS A 296 -32.78 22.17 0.70
N SER A 297 -31.82 21.65 1.46
CA SER A 297 -31.42 20.24 1.47
C SER A 297 -31.44 19.69 2.90
N PRO A 298 -31.81 18.42 3.11
CA PRO A 298 -31.64 17.75 4.40
C PRO A 298 -30.17 17.41 4.71
N ALA A 299 -29.24 17.68 3.79
CA ALA A 299 -27.83 17.42 3.96
C ALA A 299 -27.15 18.41 4.92
N VAL A 300 -26.13 17.93 5.64
CA VAL A 300 -25.29 18.76 6.49
C VAL A 300 -23.85 18.71 6.01
N GLY A 301 -23.25 19.89 5.83
CA GLY A 301 -21.84 20.02 5.48
C GLY A 301 -20.96 20.13 6.73
N VAL A 302 -19.77 19.55 6.66
CA VAL A 302 -18.74 19.64 7.69
C VAL A 302 -17.45 20.12 7.02
N LYS A 303 -16.91 21.25 7.49
CA LYS A 303 -15.59 21.74 7.10
C LYS A 303 -14.57 21.25 8.12
N LEU A 304 -13.57 20.51 7.63
CA LEU A 304 -12.44 20.03 8.44
C LEU A 304 -11.33 21.10 8.44
N ILE A 305 -10.86 21.44 9.63
CA ILE A 305 -9.80 22.43 9.90
C ILE A 305 -8.52 21.65 10.22
N ALA A 306 -7.37 22.18 9.83
CA ALA A 306 -6.07 21.57 10.12
C ALA A 306 -5.92 20.12 9.60
N ALA A 307 -6.71 19.71 8.61
CA ALA A 307 -6.45 18.47 7.87
C ALA A 307 -5.07 18.55 7.14
N PRO A 308 -4.39 17.42 6.90
CA PRO A 308 -4.80 16.08 7.28
C PRO A 308 -4.61 15.82 8.78
N TRP A 309 -5.53 15.09 9.40
CA TRP A 309 -5.41 14.72 10.83
C TRP A 309 -4.48 13.52 11.03
N THR A 310 -3.23 13.67 10.58
CA THR A 310 -2.14 12.76 10.93
C THR A 310 -1.43 13.30 12.17
N SER A 311 -0.84 12.43 12.99
CA SER A 311 -0.07 12.89 14.16
C SER A 311 1.10 13.80 13.76
N ALA A 312 1.73 13.56 12.61
CA ALA A 312 2.81 14.41 12.11
C ALA A 312 2.34 15.85 11.85
N ASN A 313 1.20 16.00 11.13
CA ASN A 313 0.66 17.31 10.82
C ASN A 313 0.11 18.01 12.06
N LEU A 314 -0.72 17.33 12.87
CA LEU A 314 -1.34 17.93 14.05
C LEU A 314 -0.33 18.36 15.12
N LEU A 315 0.77 17.62 15.30
CA LEU A 315 1.85 18.05 16.20
C LEU A 315 2.50 19.35 15.73
N GLN A 316 2.58 19.57 14.42
CA GLN A 316 3.15 20.78 13.84
C GLN A 316 2.21 21.99 13.94
N VAL A 317 0.91 21.81 13.69
CA VAL A 317 -0.05 22.93 13.61
C VAL A 317 -0.79 23.22 14.93
N GLU A 318 -1.09 22.19 15.72
CA GLU A 318 -1.91 22.30 16.94
C GLU A 318 -1.17 21.81 18.20
N GLY A 319 0.00 21.17 18.05
CA GLY A 319 0.79 20.66 19.18
C GLY A 319 0.25 19.38 19.82
N ILE A 320 -0.71 18.70 19.17
CA ILE A 320 -1.35 17.46 19.66
C ILE A 320 -1.23 16.32 18.64
N THR A 321 -1.39 15.09 19.10
CA THR A 321 -1.46 13.90 18.24
C THR A 321 -2.87 13.65 17.72
N ALA A 322 -3.02 12.87 16.65
CA ALA A 322 -4.34 12.48 16.13
C ALA A 322 -5.17 11.70 17.15
N GLU A 323 -4.52 10.89 17.99
CA GLU A 323 -5.21 10.16 19.06
C GLU A 323 -5.68 11.09 20.17
N GLN A 324 -4.88 12.10 20.56
CA GLN A 324 -5.33 13.11 21.53
C GLN A 324 -6.55 13.87 21.02
N LEU A 325 -6.54 14.33 19.75
CA LEU A 325 -7.70 14.98 19.14
C LEU A 325 -8.94 14.07 19.16
N ARG A 326 -8.77 12.78 18.87
CA ARG A 326 -9.86 11.79 18.94
C ARG A 326 -10.45 11.71 20.35
N GLN A 327 -9.60 11.64 21.37
CA GLN A 327 -10.03 11.58 22.77
C GLN A 327 -10.72 12.88 23.21
N GLU A 328 -10.25 14.04 22.75
CA GLU A 328 -10.88 15.34 23.02
C GLU A 328 -12.29 15.43 22.42
N HIS A 329 -12.49 14.96 21.19
CA HIS A 329 -13.83 14.89 20.59
C HIS A 329 -14.78 14.04 21.42
N LEU A 330 -14.34 12.86 21.86
CA LEU A 330 -15.13 11.97 22.70
C LEU A 330 -15.44 12.62 24.07
N ALA A 331 -14.46 13.29 24.68
CA ALA A 331 -14.64 14.00 25.94
C ALA A 331 -15.63 15.18 25.81
N GLN A 332 -15.64 15.86 24.67
CA GLN A 332 -16.58 16.93 24.33
C GLN A 332 -17.94 16.42 23.84
N ARG A 333 -18.21 15.11 23.95
CA ARG A 333 -19.48 14.47 23.59
C ARG A 333 -19.83 14.54 22.11
N VAL A 334 -18.83 14.66 21.23
CA VAL A 334 -19.04 14.44 19.79
C VAL A 334 -19.45 12.97 19.60
N PRO A 335 -20.56 12.68 18.87
CA PRO A 335 -21.06 11.32 18.71
C PRO A 335 -19.99 10.37 18.12
N PRO A 336 -19.81 9.14 18.65
CA PRO A 336 -18.76 8.23 18.18
C PRO A 336 -18.82 7.91 16.69
N SER A 337 -20.03 7.75 16.11
CA SER A 337 -20.17 7.50 14.67
C SER A 337 -19.68 8.68 13.82
N LEU A 338 -19.77 9.91 14.34
CA LEU A 338 -19.23 11.10 13.68
C LEU A 338 -17.71 11.12 13.77
N VAL A 339 -17.17 10.88 14.97
CA VAL A 339 -15.72 10.85 15.20
C VAL A 339 -15.04 9.84 14.27
N GLU A 340 -15.63 8.66 14.08
CA GLU A 340 -15.14 7.64 13.18
C GLU A 340 -15.03 8.14 11.72
N VAL A 341 -16.11 8.69 11.18
CA VAL A 341 -16.15 9.19 9.80
C VAL A 341 -15.25 10.41 9.60
N LEU A 342 -15.28 11.39 10.52
CA LEU A 342 -14.47 12.60 10.41
C LEU A 342 -12.98 12.31 10.48
N HIS A 343 -12.55 11.41 11.37
CA HIS A 343 -11.13 11.04 11.47
C HIS A 343 -10.66 10.30 10.22
N GLN A 344 -11.46 9.41 9.65
CA GLN A 344 -11.12 8.78 8.37
C GLN A 344 -11.02 9.84 7.25
N ALA A 345 -12.04 10.68 7.08
CA ALA A 345 -12.02 11.73 6.07
C ALA A 345 -10.82 12.68 6.23
N ALA A 346 -10.59 13.17 7.45
CA ALA A 346 -9.53 14.13 7.72
C ALA A 346 -8.13 13.51 7.56
N THR A 347 -7.91 12.24 7.91
CA THR A 347 -6.61 11.58 7.65
C THR A 347 -6.32 11.47 6.14
N ALA A 348 -7.36 11.33 5.30
CA ALA A 348 -7.24 11.32 3.83
C ALA A 348 -7.20 12.72 3.18
N ASP A 349 -6.97 13.77 3.99
CA ASP A 349 -6.93 15.18 3.60
C ASP A 349 -8.23 15.70 2.97
N VAL A 350 -9.38 15.15 3.39
CA VAL A 350 -10.69 15.73 3.06
C VAL A 350 -10.84 17.07 3.79
N ARG A 351 -11.32 18.09 3.07
CA ARG A 351 -11.53 19.45 3.59
C ARG A 351 -13.00 19.75 3.85
N VAL A 352 -13.87 19.17 3.03
CA VAL A 352 -15.32 19.29 3.18
C VAL A 352 -15.94 17.91 3.02
N LEU A 353 -16.79 17.55 3.97
CA LEU A 353 -17.59 16.33 3.93
C LEU A 353 -19.07 16.73 4.01
N ILE A 354 -19.88 16.24 3.08
CA ILE A 354 -21.33 16.41 3.07
C ILE A 354 -21.96 15.06 3.41
N LEU A 355 -22.84 15.06 4.41
CA LEU A 355 -23.66 13.92 4.76
C LEU A 355 -25.07 14.17 4.25
N ASP A 356 -25.48 13.40 3.24
CA ASP A 356 -26.77 13.54 2.56
C ASP A 356 -27.50 12.19 2.54
N GLY A 357 -28.79 12.15 2.85
CA GLY A 357 -29.59 10.91 2.74
C GLY A 357 -29.75 10.40 1.31
N ASP A 358 -29.67 11.29 0.32
CA ASP A 358 -29.84 10.95 -1.10
C ASP A 358 -28.53 10.55 -1.80
N ALA A 359 -27.39 10.70 -1.11
CA ALA A 359 -26.08 10.32 -1.63
C ALA A 359 -25.83 8.80 -1.53
N ALA A 360 -24.94 8.31 -2.40
CA ALA A 360 -24.52 6.92 -2.38
C ALA A 360 -23.74 6.58 -1.10
N THR A 361 -23.89 5.33 -0.64
CA THR A 361 -23.03 4.80 0.42
C THR A 361 -21.60 4.66 -0.09
N LEU A 362 -20.63 4.98 0.77
CA LEU A 362 -19.21 4.78 0.54
C LEU A 362 -18.78 3.43 1.14
N ASP A 363 -18.42 2.50 0.26
CA ASP A 363 -17.89 1.19 0.65
C ASP A 363 -16.67 1.34 1.57
N GLY A 364 -16.59 0.50 2.60
CA GLY A 364 -15.54 0.56 3.62
C GLY A 364 -15.88 1.42 4.85
N LEU A 365 -16.93 2.24 4.79
CA LEU A 365 -17.50 2.89 5.97
C LEU A 365 -18.62 2.06 6.60
N ARG A 366 -18.74 2.15 7.93
CA ARG A 366 -19.83 1.50 8.67
C ARG A 366 -21.19 2.10 8.28
N LEU A 367 -22.21 1.25 8.21
CA LEU A 367 -23.61 1.66 8.05
C LEU A 367 -24.35 1.52 9.39
N TYR A 368 -25.12 2.54 9.76
CA TYR A 368 -25.89 2.60 11.00
C TYR A 368 -27.40 2.61 10.75
N GLN A 369 -27.82 2.92 9.53
CA GLN A 369 -29.20 2.86 9.05
C GLN A 369 -29.26 1.80 7.96
N VAL A 370 -30.16 0.81 8.10
CA VAL A 370 -30.47 -0.19 7.07
C VAL A 370 -31.94 -0.05 6.71
#